data_AF-A0A939TZ68-F1
#
_entry.id   AF-A0A939TZ68-F1
#
_cell.length_a   1.000
_cell.length_b   1.000
_cell.length_c   1.000
_cell.angle_alpha   90.00
_cell.angle_beta   90.00
_cell.angle_gamma   90.00
#
_symmetry.space_group_name_H-M   'P 1'
#
loop_
_entity.id
_entity.type
_entity.pdbx_description
1 polymer ?
#
loop_
_entity_poly.entity_id
_entity_poly.type
_entity_poly.pdbx_seq_one_letter_code
_entity_poly.pdbx_strand_id
1 'polypeptide(L)'
;MIHEILTRYTEQLNEYLVTIHKSREGIAAVGQIGVENRETPNKLIVSLLNIERETSGGISPTISRSNNGSYSKMHPPLMLILNVILAAVYDSGRYDHSLSVLSDALAFIQTNPKFEAGGKTYTIEVVNCNMQYFNNIWTLMGSHSYPSVVCKIRNLVIDSAEIISGGRTADKPVVNTNSVN
;
A
#
# COMPACT_ATOMS: atom_id res chain seq x y z
N MET A 1 -3.01 7.23 -6.02
CA MET A 1 -3.47 5.85 -5.73
C MET A 1 -2.70 5.18 -4.60
N ILE A 2 -1.48 4.64 -4.74
CA ILE A 2 -0.83 3.91 -3.60
C ILE A 2 -0.66 4.80 -2.36
N HIS A 3 -0.14 6.01 -2.55
CA HIS A 3 -0.01 6.99 -1.46
C HIS A 3 -1.35 7.29 -0.79
N GLU A 4 -2.42 7.41 -1.58
CA GLU A 4 -3.78 7.69 -1.10
C GLU A 4 -4.35 6.51 -0.29
N ILE A 5 -4.14 5.26 -0.74
CA ILE A 5 -4.57 4.05 -0.02
C ILE A 5 -3.92 4.00 1.37
N LEU A 6 -2.59 4.17 1.43
CA LEU A 6 -1.86 4.14 2.69
C LEU A 6 -2.28 5.31 3.58
N THR A 7 -2.36 6.52 3.03
CA THR A 7 -2.76 7.71 3.79
C THR A 7 -4.15 7.54 4.37
N ARG A 8 -5.12 7.08 3.57
CA ARG A 8 -6.51 6.94 4.03
C ARG A 8 -6.67 5.86 5.08
N TYR A 9 -5.98 4.73 4.92
CA TYR A 9 -5.95 3.69 5.94
C TYR A 9 -5.33 4.20 7.25
N THR A 10 -4.19 4.89 7.14
CA THR A 10 -3.49 5.44 8.30
C THR A 10 -4.27 6.55 9.01
N GLU A 11 -5.02 7.38 8.30
CA GLU A 11 -5.91 8.39 8.89
C GLU A 11 -6.98 7.74 9.77
N GLN A 12 -7.67 6.71 9.27
CA GLN A 12 -8.70 6.00 10.03
C GLN A 12 -8.12 5.30 11.27
N LEU A 13 -6.97 4.65 11.11
CA LEU A 13 -6.24 4.04 12.21
C LEU A 13 -5.79 5.09 13.24
N ASN A 14 -5.31 6.25 12.78
CA ASN A 14 -4.87 7.33 13.65
C ASN A 14 -6.04 7.91 14.45
N GLU A 15 -7.19 8.14 13.83
CA GLU A 15 -8.40 8.63 14.52
C GLU A 15 -8.83 7.68 15.64
N TYR A 16 -8.82 6.38 15.36
CA TYR A 16 -9.09 5.34 16.35
C TYR A 16 -8.09 5.39 17.52
N LEU A 17 -6.78 5.37 17.22
CA LEU A 17 -5.72 5.37 18.23
C LEU A 17 -5.71 6.64 19.09
N VAL A 18 -5.88 7.81 18.47
CA VAL A 18 -5.95 9.10 19.18
C VAL A 18 -7.10 9.10 20.19
N THR A 19 -8.24 8.52 19.82
CA THR A 19 -9.43 8.43 20.67
C THR A 19 -9.18 7.56 21.91
N ILE A 20 -8.66 6.34 21.73
CA ILE A 20 -8.48 5.39 22.83
C ILE A 20 -7.34 5.81 23.78
N HIS A 21 -6.25 6.38 23.25
CA HIS A 21 -5.11 6.82 24.04
C HIS A 21 -5.27 8.25 24.57
N LYS A 22 -6.37 8.94 24.21
CA LYS A 22 -6.66 10.33 24.61
C LYS A 22 -5.50 11.29 24.29
N SER A 23 -4.83 11.04 23.17
CA SER A 23 -3.68 11.86 22.75
C SER A 23 -4.15 13.17 22.12
N ARG A 24 -3.36 14.23 22.28
CA ARG A 24 -3.56 15.51 21.55
C ARG A 24 -2.82 15.55 20.22
N GLU A 25 -1.88 14.62 20.04
CA GLU A 25 -1.04 14.49 18.86
C GLU A 25 -1.38 13.21 18.10
N GLY A 26 -1.14 13.19 16.78
CA GLY A 26 -1.35 12.00 15.95
C GLY A 26 -0.40 10.87 16.36
N ILE A 27 -0.97 9.66 16.54
CA ILE A 27 -0.28 8.44 16.97
C ILE A 27 0.19 7.60 15.78
N ALA A 28 -0.49 7.65 14.63
CA ALA A 28 -0.10 6.91 13.44
C ALA A 28 0.20 7.84 12.25
N ALA A 29 1.18 7.45 11.43
CA ALA A 29 1.59 8.21 10.25
C ALA A 29 2.13 7.30 9.15
N VAL A 30 1.94 7.70 7.89
CA VAL A 30 2.64 7.08 6.76
C VAL A 30 4.08 7.59 6.76
N GLY A 31 5.05 6.68 6.64
CA GLY A 31 6.45 7.09 6.65
C GLY A 31 7.38 5.96 6.29
N GLN A 32 8.61 6.31 5.93
CA GLN A 32 9.69 5.35 5.76
C GLN A 32 10.29 5.03 7.13
N ILE A 33 10.60 3.75 7.35
CA ILE A 33 11.28 3.29 8.55
C ILE A 33 12.78 3.17 8.25
N GLY A 34 13.62 3.66 9.16
CA GLY A 34 15.07 3.46 9.09
C GLY A 34 15.89 4.52 8.34
N VAL A 35 15.28 5.65 7.95
CA VAL A 35 16.09 6.83 7.61
C VAL A 35 16.59 7.44 8.92
N GLU A 36 17.88 7.83 8.95
CA GLU A 36 18.60 8.47 10.06
C GLU A 36 17.98 9.81 10.50
N ASN A 37 16.72 9.82 10.88
CA ASN A 37 16.14 10.93 11.60
C ASN A 37 16.62 10.81 13.04
N ARG A 38 17.38 11.81 13.51
CA ARG A 38 17.98 11.81 14.85
C ARG A 38 16.94 11.77 15.98
N GLU A 39 15.66 12.01 15.67
CA GLU A 39 14.55 11.96 16.60
C GLU A 39 13.59 10.84 16.25
N THR A 40 13.24 10.02 17.26
CA THR A 40 12.19 9.02 17.13
C THR A 40 10.83 9.73 17.03
N PRO A 41 9.96 9.33 16.09
CA PRO A 41 8.68 10.01 15.90
C PRO A 41 7.71 9.74 17.06
N ASN A 42 7.94 8.68 17.86
CA ASN A 42 7.02 8.19 18.89
C ASN A 42 5.62 7.94 18.33
N LYS A 43 5.58 7.24 17.19
CA LYS A 43 4.38 6.95 16.40
C LYS A 43 4.40 5.54 15.85
N LEU A 44 3.21 5.03 15.56
CA LEU A 44 2.99 3.87 14.72
C LEU A 44 3.18 4.28 13.25
N ILE A 45 4.25 3.80 12.63
CA ILE A 45 4.58 4.08 11.24
C ILE A 45 4.01 2.99 10.34
N VAL A 46 3.22 3.40 9.35
CA VAL A 46 2.73 2.53 8.26
C VAL A 46 3.64 2.74 7.06
N SER A 47 4.38 1.70 6.69
CA SER A 47 5.32 1.73 5.56
C SER A 47 5.00 0.65 4.55
N LEU A 48 5.19 0.95 3.26
CA LEU A 48 5.17 -0.04 2.19
C LEU A 48 6.47 -0.85 2.23
N LEU A 49 6.37 -2.19 2.20
CA LEU A 49 7.53 -3.09 2.10
C LEU A 49 7.76 -3.52 0.64
N ASN A 50 6.73 -4.07 0.02
CA ASN A 50 6.80 -4.67 -1.31
C ASN A 50 5.41 -4.69 -1.96
N ILE A 51 5.36 -4.84 -3.28
CA ILE A 51 4.13 -5.03 -4.04
C ILE A 51 4.20 -6.39 -4.75
N GLU A 52 3.17 -7.21 -4.56
CA GLU A 52 3.03 -8.51 -5.21
C GLU A 52 1.93 -8.47 -6.26
N ARG A 53 2.06 -9.29 -7.31
CA ARG A 53 0.96 -9.52 -8.24
C ARG A 53 0.02 -10.58 -7.66
N GLU A 54 -1.27 -10.31 -7.70
CA GLU A 54 -2.28 -11.32 -7.41
C GLU A 54 -2.40 -12.26 -8.63
N THR A 55 -1.94 -13.50 -8.49
CA THR A 55 -1.92 -14.49 -9.57
C THR A 55 -3.19 -15.35 -9.65
N SER A 56 -4.18 -15.08 -8.79
CA SER A 56 -5.37 -15.92 -8.59
C SER A 56 -6.44 -15.81 -9.70
N GLY A 57 -6.25 -14.97 -10.73
CA GLY A 57 -7.16 -14.87 -11.86
C GLY A 57 -6.39 -15.07 -13.16
N GLY A 58 -6.78 -16.06 -13.98
CA GLY A 58 -6.25 -16.22 -15.33
C GLY A 58 -6.57 -14.99 -16.18
N ILE A 59 -5.66 -14.02 -16.24
CA ILE A 59 -5.87 -12.80 -17.03
C ILE A 59 -5.32 -13.02 -18.43
N SER A 60 -6.14 -13.56 -19.33
CA SER A 60 -5.86 -13.53 -20.76
C SER A 60 -6.14 -12.13 -21.31
N PRO A 61 -5.36 -11.64 -22.30
CA PRO A 61 -5.66 -10.36 -22.95
C PRO A 61 -7.06 -10.41 -23.57
N THR A 62 -7.94 -9.50 -23.15
CA THR A 62 -9.26 -9.35 -23.78
C THR A 62 -9.13 -8.43 -24.99
N ILE A 63 -9.44 -8.97 -26.17
CA ILE A 63 -9.62 -8.14 -27.37
C ILE A 63 -11.04 -7.57 -27.32
N SER A 64 -11.17 -6.26 -27.11
CA SER A 64 -12.46 -5.58 -27.18
C SER A 64 -12.62 -4.91 -28.56
N ARG A 65 -13.74 -5.18 -29.23
CA ARG A 65 -14.13 -4.53 -30.50
C ARG A 65 -14.90 -3.25 -30.17
N SER A 66 -14.40 -2.12 -30.64
CA SER A 66 -15.17 -0.88 -30.64
C SER A 66 -16.33 -0.97 -31.64
N ASN A 67 -17.41 -0.25 -31.38
CA ASN A 67 -18.60 -0.17 -32.24
C ASN A 67 -18.28 0.33 -33.67
N ASN A 68 -17.11 0.95 -33.84
CA ASN A 68 -16.62 1.54 -35.09
C ASN A 68 -15.71 0.57 -35.87
N GLY A 69 -15.65 -0.71 -35.49
CA GLY A 69 -14.82 -1.73 -36.16
C GLY A 69 -13.33 -1.68 -35.82
N SER A 70 -12.89 -0.78 -34.93
CA SER A 70 -11.51 -0.73 -34.46
C SER A 70 -11.26 -1.74 -33.35
N TYR A 71 -10.14 -2.45 -33.43
CA TYR A 71 -9.64 -3.32 -32.37
C TYR A 71 -8.73 -2.50 -31.46
N SER A 72 -9.08 -2.38 -30.18
CA SER A 72 -8.17 -1.85 -29.17
C SER A 72 -7.55 -3.01 -28.41
N LYS A 73 -6.22 -3.09 -28.40
CA LYS A 73 -5.48 -4.03 -27.57
C LYS A 73 -5.46 -3.46 -26.15
N MET A 74 -6.42 -3.88 -25.32
CA MET A 74 -6.46 -3.48 -23.92
C MET A 74 -5.48 -4.35 -23.13
N HIS A 75 -4.63 -3.72 -22.32
CA HIS A 75 -3.73 -4.47 -21.44
C HIS A 75 -4.57 -5.08 -20.30
N PRO A 76 -4.36 -6.36 -19.97
CA PRO A 76 -5.06 -7.00 -18.87
C PRO A 76 -4.84 -6.21 -17.57
N PRO A 77 -5.87 -6.02 -16.72
CA PRO A 77 -5.72 -5.30 -15.46
C PRO A 77 -4.62 -5.90 -14.57
N LEU A 78 -3.85 -5.03 -13.92
CA LEU A 78 -2.86 -5.46 -12.93
C LEU A 78 -3.55 -5.55 -11.57
N MET A 79 -3.81 -6.78 -11.13
CA MET A 79 -4.25 -7.07 -9.77
C MET A 79 -3.01 -7.18 -8.88
N LEU A 80 -2.98 -6.36 -7.83
CA LEU A 80 -1.83 -6.15 -6.97
C LEU A 80 -2.21 -6.29 -5.49
N ILE A 81 -1.21 -6.67 -4.70
CA ILE A 81 -1.27 -6.76 -3.25
C ILE A 81 -0.14 -5.90 -2.69
N LEU A 82 -0.47 -5.00 -1.76
CA LEU A 82 0.52 -4.19 -1.07
C LEU A 82 0.91 -4.90 0.23
N ASN A 83 2.18 -5.29 0.37
CA ASN A 83 2.73 -5.72 1.65
C ASN A 83 3.15 -4.49 2.43
N VAL A 84 2.54 -4.28 3.59
CA VAL A 84 2.80 -3.13 4.46
C VAL A 84 3.31 -3.61 5.82
N ILE A 85 4.13 -2.80 6.47
CA ILE A 85 4.53 -2.99 7.85
C ILE A 85 3.95 -1.87 8.70
N LEU A 86 3.40 -2.25 9.84
CA LEU A 86 3.01 -1.34 10.90
C LEU A 86 4.02 -1.50 12.01
N ALA A 87 4.84 -0.47 12.26
CA ALA A 87 5.90 -0.50 13.26
C ALA A 87 5.73 0.60 14.30
N ALA A 88 5.75 0.23 15.59
CA ALA A 88 5.67 1.19 16.68
C ALA A 88 7.08 1.77 16.93
N VAL A 89 7.40 2.88 16.26
CA VAL A 89 8.70 3.54 16.30
C VAL A 89 8.73 4.52 17.49
N TYR A 90 9.01 3.98 18.66
CA TYR A 90 9.12 4.70 19.94
C TYR A 90 10.52 4.58 20.53
N ASP A 91 10.86 5.53 21.39
CA ASP A 91 12.07 5.42 22.21
C ASP A 91 12.07 4.18 23.10
N SER A 92 13.26 3.68 23.45
CA SER A 92 13.43 2.51 24.33
C SER A 92 12.76 2.67 25.70
N GLY A 93 12.71 3.89 26.25
CA GLY A 93 12.01 4.19 27.50
C GLY A 93 10.47 4.14 27.41
N ARG A 94 9.91 3.96 26.21
CA ARG A 94 8.46 3.90 25.94
C ARG A 94 8.04 2.56 25.33
N TYR A 95 8.83 1.51 25.54
CA TYR A 95 8.55 0.19 24.98
C TYR A 95 7.14 -0.34 25.35
N ASP A 96 6.74 -0.23 26.62
CA ASP A 96 5.40 -0.68 27.07
C ASP A 96 4.25 0.07 26.37
N HIS A 97 4.44 1.37 26.12
CA HIS A 97 3.49 2.18 25.36
C HIS A 97 3.45 1.76 23.89
N SER A 98 4.61 1.46 23.30
CA SER A 98 4.70 0.97 21.92
C SER A 98 3.96 -0.36 21.72
N LEU A 99 4.00 -1.26 22.71
CA LEU A 99 3.26 -2.52 22.70
C LEU A 99 1.76 -2.30 22.84
N SER A 100 1.35 -1.35 23.68
CA SER A 100 -0.06 -0.98 23.85
C SER A 100 -0.64 -0.44 22.54
N VAL A 101 0.05 0.52 21.90
CA VAL A 101 -0.34 1.08 20.60
C VAL A 101 -0.40 -0.01 19.52
N LEU A 102 0.56 -0.93 19.48
CA LEU A 102 0.56 -2.03 18.51
C LEU A 102 -0.62 -2.99 18.75
N SER A 103 -0.93 -3.32 20.01
CA SER A 103 -2.08 -4.17 20.35
C SER A 103 -3.40 -3.55 19.91
N ASP A 104 -3.55 -2.24 20.13
CA ASP A 104 -4.75 -1.53 19.74
C ASP A 104 -4.88 -1.38 18.22
N ALA A 105 -3.76 -1.24 17.51
CA ALA A 105 -3.73 -1.27 16.05
C ALA A 105 -4.18 -2.64 15.49
N LEU A 106 -3.79 -3.75 16.15
CA LEU A 106 -4.27 -5.08 15.80
C LEU A 106 -5.77 -5.24 16.06
N ALA A 107 -6.28 -4.70 17.17
CA ALA A 107 -7.71 -4.68 17.45
C ALA A 107 -8.49 -3.87 16.40
N PHE A 108 -7.95 -2.75 15.95
CA PHE A 108 -8.52 -1.97 14.85
C PHE A 108 -8.59 -2.78 13.54
N ILE A 109 -7.49 -3.43 13.14
CA ILE A 109 -7.47 -4.27 11.94
C ILE A 109 -8.52 -5.37 12.02
N GLN A 110 -8.61 -6.04 13.17
CA GLN A 110 -9.53 -7.15 13.38
C GLN A 110 -11.01 -6.72 13.29
N THR A 111 -11.33 -5.50 13.74
CA THR A 111 -12.70 -4.97 13.76
C THR A 111 -13.07 -4.21 12.49
N ASN A 112 -12.08 -3.65 11.79
CA ASN A 112 -12.24 -2.83 10.58
C ASN A 112 -11.34 -3.33 9.43
N PRO A 113 -11.50 -4.58 8.96
CA PRO A 113 -10.63 -5.14 7.93
C PRO A 113 -10.86 -4.53 6.54
N LYS A 114 -11.95 -3.79 6.32
CA LYS A 114 -12.30 -3.16 5.05
C LYS A 114 -12.32 -1.65 5.19
N PHE A 115 -11.80 -0.95 4.20
CA PHE A 115 -11.78 0.51 4.15
C PHE A 115 -11.93 1.02 2.72
N GLU A 116 -12.36 2.27 2.56
CA GLU A 116 -12.52 2.92 1.27
C GLU A 116 -11.44 3.98 1.03
N ALA A 117 -10.89 4.02 -0.18
CA ALA A 117 -9.99 5.07 -0.67
C ALA A 117 -10.20 5.27 -2.17
N GLY A 118 -10.19 6.52 -2.66
CA GLY A 118 -10.37 6.80 -4.09
C GLY A 118 -11.63 6.18 -4.73
N GLY A 119 -12.71 6.01 -3.97
CA GLY A 119 -13.95 5.36 -4.43
C GLY A 119 -13.87 3.84 -4.62
N LYS A 120 -12.80 3.19 -4.13
CA LYS A 120 -12.61 1.73 -4.17
C LYS A 120 -12.50 1.17 -2.75
N THR A 121 -12.99 -0.07 -2.58
CA THR A 121 -12.90 -0.79 -1.30
C THR A 121 -11.70 -1.71 -1.27
N TYR A 122 -10.88 -1.55 -0.24
CA TYR A 122 -9.70 -2.36 0.02
C TYR A 122 -9.91 -3.21 1.27
N THR A 123 -9.18 -4.31 1.36
CA THR A 123 -9.16 -5.18 2.55
C THR A 123 -7.74 -5.24 3.08
N ILE A 124 -7.56 -5.06 4.39
CA ILE A 124 -6.31 -5.30 5.09
C ILE A 124 -6.39 -6.60 5.89
N GLU A 125 -5.30 -7.37 5.90
CA GLU A 125 -5.16 -8.58 6.70
C GLU A 125 -3.77 -8.68 7.32
N VAL A 126 -3.68 -9.16 8.56
CA VAL A 126 -2.39 -9.50 9.20
C VAL A 126 -1.88 -10.81 8.61
N VAL A 127 -0.59 -10.86 8.29
CA VAL A 127 0.05 -12.05 7.73
C VAL A 127 1.26 -12.48 8.54
N ASN A 128 1.48 -13.79 8.56
CA ASN A 128 2.71 -14.34 9.12
C ASN A 128 3.91 -13.97 8.23
N CYS A 129 4.96 -13.49 8.87
CA CYS A 129 6.23 -13.18 8.23
C CYS A 129 7.29 -14.19 8.68
N ASN A 130 8.08 -14.71 7.74
CA ASN A 130 9.25 -15.52 8.09
C ASN A 130 10.22 -14.68 8.93
N MET A 131 10.70 -15.20 10.06
CA MET A 131 11.62 -14.49 10.97
C MET A 131 12.93 -14.05 10.28
N GLN A 132 13.45 -14.85 9.35
CA GLN A 132 14.62 -14.48 8.55
C GLN A 132 14.32 -13.29 7.64
N TYR A 133 13.17 -13.29 6.97
CA TYR A 133 12.73 -12.18 6.12
C TYR A 133 12.48 -10.91 6.95
N PHE A 134 11.88 -11.08 8.13
CA PHE A 134 11.65 -10.01 9.09
C PHE A 134 12.96 -9.36 9.57
N ASN A 135 13.95 -10.16 9.95
CA ASN A 135 15.27 -9.65 10.34
C ASN A 135 15.98 -8.94 9.17
N ASN A 136 15.82 -9.46 7.95
CA ASN A 136 16.39 -8.83 6.75
C ASN A 136 15.77 -7.45 6.48
N ILE A 137 14.45 -7.28 6.69
CA ILE A 137 13.77 -5.97 6.56
C ILE A 137 14.46 -4.94 7.45
N TRP A 138 14.64 -5.26 8.73
CA TRP A 138 15.26 -4.35 9.71
C TRP A 138 16.72 -4.06 9.42
N THR A 139 17.47 -5.09 9.00
CA THR A 139 18.89 -4.94 8.63
C THR A 139 19.05 -4.00 7.43
N LEU A 140 18.22 -4.16 6.39
CA LEU A 140 18.26 -3.30 5.20
C LEU A 140 17.83 -1.85 5.49
N MET A 141 16.95 -1.67 6.46
CA MET A 141 16.51 -0.35 6.93
C MET A 141 17.55 0.34 7.81
N GLY A 142 18.67 -0.31 8.18
CA GLY A 142 19.70 0.32 9.02
C GLY A 142 19.21 0.75 10.41
N SER A 143 18.08 0.21 10.87
CA SER A 143 17.41 0.63 12.11
C SER A 143 17.39 -0.49 13.14
N HIS A 144 17.19 -0.10 14.40
CA HIS A 144 16.85 -1.05 15.44
C HIS A 144 15.49 -1.68 15.14
N SER A 145 15.33 -2.96 15.49
CA SER A 145 14.05 -3.65 15.34
C SER A 145 13.01 -3.04 16.28
N TYR A 146 11.87 -2.62 15.73
CA TYR A 146 10.73 -2.13 16.50
C TYR A 146 9.62 -3.17 16.56
N PRO A 147 8.79 -3.18 17.63
CA PRO A 147 7.56 -3.95 17.65
C PRO A 147 6.72 -3.66 16.41
N SER A 148 6.41 -4.69 15.64
CA SER A 148 5.77 -4.51 14.33
C SER A 148 5.02 -5.74 13.87
N VAL A 149 4.11 -5.50 12.92
CA VAL A 149 3.32 -6.54 12.24
C VAL A 149 3.34 -6.29 10.74
N VAL A 150 3.33 -7.36 9.96
CA VAL A 150 3.20 -7.30 8.49
C VAL A 150 1.74 -7.54 8.11
N CYS A 151 1.24 -6.73 7.20
CA CYS A 151 -0.11 -6.84 6.67
C CYS A 151 -0.10 -6.86 5.13
N LYS A 152 -1.16 -7.39 4.54
CA LYS A 152 -1.45 -7.29 3.11
C LYS A 152 -2.67 -6.40 2.90
N ILE A 153 -2.58 -5.46 1.97
CA ILE A 153 -3.73 -4.72 1.44
C ILE A 153 -4.06 -5.26 0.05
N ARG A 154 -5.28 -5.75 -0.13
CA ARG A 154 -5.79 -6.40 -1.34
C ARG A 154 -6.74 -5.52 -2.14
N ASN A 155 -7.13 -6.01 -3.32
CA ASN A 155 -8.07 -5.41 -4.26
C ASN A 155 -7.52 -4.17 -4.99
N LEU A 156 -6.21 -4.01 -5.07
CA LEU A 156 -5.61 -2.98 -5.91
C LEU A 156 -5.64 -3.43 -7.36
N VAL A 157 -6.45 -2.75 -8.18
CA VAL A 157 -6.53 -3.00 -9.62
C VAL A 157 -6.11 -1.76 -10.38
N ILE A 158 -5.07 -1.89 -11.21
CA ILE A 158 -4.66 -0.86 -12.17
C ILE A 158 -5.17 -1.29 -13.55
N ASP A 159 -6.11 -0.52 -14.09
CA ASP A 159 -6.64 -0.72 -15.43
C ASP A 159 -6.07 0.32 -16.41
N SER A 160 -5.71 -0.14 -17.61
CA SER A 160 -5.26 0.69 -18.72
C SER A 160 -6.32 1.69 -19.21
N ALA A 161 -7.62 1.39 -19.04
CA ALA A 161 -8.70 2.32 -19.38
C ALA A 161 -8.73 3.56 -18.47
N GLU A 162 -8.48 3.42 -17.16
CA GLU A 162 -8.39 4.55 -16.22
C GLU A 162 -7.20 5.46 -16.59
N ILE A 163 -6.06 4.87 -17.00
CA ILE A 163 -4.84 5.61 -17.36
C ILE A 163 -5.04 6.45 -18.63
N ILE A 164 -5.73 5.91 -19.64
CA ILE A 164 -5.97 6.61 -20.93
C ILE A 164 -6.93 7.80 -20.75
N SER A 165 -7.83 7.77 -19.75
CA SER A 165 -8.73 8.89 -19.48
C SER A 165 -8.04 10.11 -18.84
N GLY A 166 -6.95 9.89 -18.09
CA GLY A 166 -6.16 10.95 -17.46
C GLY A 166 -4.97 11.44 -18.28
N GLY A 167 -4.47 10.63 -19.21
CA GLY A 167 -3.41 11.00 -20.13
C GLY A 167 -3.98 11.51 -21.46
N ARG A 168 -3.91 12.82 -21.69
CA ARG A 168 -4.05 13.39 -23.05
C ARG A 168 -3.19 12.55 -24.00
N THR A 169 -3.87 11.95 -24.99
CA THR A 169 -3.33 11.22 -26.13
C THR A 169 -1.86 11.54 -26.44
N ALA A 170 -0.95 10.66 -26.02
CA ALA A 170 0.37 10.59 -26.62
C ALA A 170 0.18 10.06 -28.04
N ASP A 171 0.54 10.92 -29.00
CA ASP A 171 0.37 10.76 -30.42
C ASP A 171 0.94 9.42 -30.92
N LYS A 172 0.20 8.74 -31.80
CA LYS A 172 0.68 7.49 -32.41
C LYS A 172 1.90 7.82 -33.28
N PRO A 173 2.97 6.99 -33.29
CA PRO A 173 3.99 7.15 -34.30
C PRO A 173 3.38 6.81 -35.66
N VAL A 174 3.34 7.80 -36.56
CA VAL A 174 3.00 7.61 -37.97
C VAL A 174 4.10 6.76 -38.59
N VAL A 175 3.83 5.48 -38.83
CA VAL A 175 4.71 4.63 -39.65
C VAL A 175 4.46 5.01 -41.11
N ASN A 176 5.31 5.87 -41.65
CA ASN A 176 5.40 6.09 -43.09
C ASN A 176 6.05 4.87 -43.74
N THR A 177 5.23 3.98 -44.30
CA THR A 177 5.70 3.01 -45.30
C THR A 177 5.90 3.74 -46.62
N ASN A 178 7.13 4.18 -46.87
CA ASN A 178 7.54 4.55 -48.22
C ASN A 178 7.75 3.27 -49.03
N SER A 179 6.74 2.93 -49.84
CA SER A 179 6.89 2.00 -50.95
C SER A 179 7.75 2.68 -52.02
N VAL A 180 8.95 2.16 -52.27
CA VAL A 180 9.75 2.54 -53.44
C VAL A 180 9.42 1.53 -54.54
N ASN A 181 8.88 2.07 -55.64
CA ASN A 181 8.72 1.37 -56.92
C ASN A 181 10.07 1.07 -57.58
#